data_AF-A0A2N0PGF1-F1
#
_entry.id   AF-A0A2N0PGF1-F1
#
_cell.length_a   1.000
_cell.length_b   1.000
_cell.length_c   1.000
_cell.angle_alpha   90.00
_cell.angle_beta   90.00
_cell.angle_gamma   90.00
#
_symmetry.space_group_name_H-M   'P 1'
#
loop_
_entity.id
_entity.type
_entity.pdbx_description
1 polymer ?
#
loop_
_entity_poly.entity_id
_entity_poly.type
_entity_poly.pdbx_seq_one_letter_code
_entity_poly.pdbx_strand_id
1 'polypeptide(L)'
;MDSNEILGGYNPIEWKFDGSYGETNDSFIFSFHNGRVENFKLGRVMNEDKAIFNGSSYEYGPSFGNSDLLLYQTFMSDLKIHYKKNSYGEIRRNGEMFYEDFEVFQIL
;
A
#
# COMPACT_ATOMS: atom_id res chain seq x y z
N MET A 1 -14.29 -17.20 1.28
CA MET A 1 -14.27 -15.92 2.04
C MET A 1 -13.93 -14.91 0.98
N ASP A 2 -14.93 -14.51 0.19
CA ASP A 2 -14.68 -13.72 -1.01
C ASP A 2 -14.76 -12.26 -0.61
N SER A 3 -13.68 -11.71 -0.08
CA SER A 3 -13.51 -10.27 -0.14
C SER A 3 -12.98 -9.97 -1.54
N ASN A 4 -13.88 -9.64 -2.46
CA ASN A 4 -13.53 -8.94 -3.71
C ASN A 4 -13.10 -7.50 -3.36
N GLU A 5 -12.10 -7.38 -2.50
CA GLU A 5 -11.54 -6.14 -1.99
C GLU A 5 -10.31 -5.81 -2.82
N ILE A 6 -10.24 -4.57 -3.29
CA ILE A 6 -9.07 -4.04 -3.98
C ILE A 6 -8.43 -3.05 -3.03
N LEU A 7 -7.17 -3.29 -2.69
CA LEU A 7 -6.30 -2.36 -1.99
C LEU A 7 -5.26 -1.86 -2.97
N GLY A 8 -4.98 -0.56 -2.95
CA GLY A 8 -3.98 0.01 -3.85
C GLY A 8 -3.51 1.38 -3.40
N GLY A 9 -2.59 1.93 -4.18
CA GLY A 9 -2.10 3.28 -3.97
C GLY A 9 -1.48 3.86 -5.23
N TYR A 10 -1.41 5.18 -5.25
CA TYR A 10 -0.75 5.95 -6.28
C TYR A 10 0.52 6.57 -5.70
N ASN A 11 1.64 6.37 -6.40
CA ASN A 11 2.92 6.98 -6.08
C ASN A 11 3.39 7.82 -7.29
N PRO A 12 3.55 9.15 -7.17
CA PRO A 12 4.01 10.02 -8.24
C PRO A 12 5.54 10.07 -8.39
N ILE A 13 6.29 9.54 -7.43
CA ILE A 13 7.76 9.56 -7.44
C ILE A 13 8.33 8.19 -7.84
N GLU A 14 9.59 8.18 -8.25
CA GLU A 14 10.32 6.94 -8.57
C GLU A 14 10.37 6.00 -7.35
N TRP A 15 10.09 4.72 -7.59
CA TRP A 15 10.31 3.66 -6.61
C TRP A 15 11.80 3.30 -6.55
N LYS A 16 12.36 3.31 -5.33
CA LYS A 16 13.76 2.91 -5.07
C LYS A 16 13.80 1.63 -4.24
N PHE A 17 15.01 1.09 -4.07
CA PHE A 17 15.29 -0.10 -3.27
C PHE A 17 16.53 0.11 -2.40
N ASP A 18 16.49 1.09 -1.50
CA ASP A 18 17.64 1.58 -0.72
C ASP A 18 17.37 1.73 0.79
N GLY A 19 16.18 1.36 1.25
CA GLY A 19 15.73 1.52 2.64
C GLY A 19 15.32 2.95 3.04
N SER A 20 15.33 3.90 2.09
CA SER A 20 14.96 5.29 2.36
C SER A 20 13.45 5.51 2.39
N TYR A 21 13.04 6.69 2.85
CA TYR A 21 11.69 7.20 2.61
C TYR A 21 11.71 8.19 1.45
N GLY A 22 10.71 8.06 0.57
CA GLY A 22 10.38 9.04 -0.46
C GLY A 22 9.35 10.04 0.07
N GLU A 23 9.65 11.31 -0.11
CA GLU A 23 8.80 12.44 0.29
C GLU A 23 7.82 12.81 -0.83
N THR A 24 6.53 12.84 -0.51
CA THR A 24 5.49 13.34 -1.43
C THR A 24 4.16 13.54 -0.70
N ASN A 25 3.42 14.58 -1.10
CA ASN A 25 2.04 14.83 -0.65
C ASN A 25 0.98 14.35 -1.64
N ASP A 26 1.39 14.03 -2.87
CA ASP A 26 0.49 13.71 -3.97
C ASP A 26 0.14 12.22 -4.01
N SER A 27 0.83 11.39 -3.21
CA SER A 27 0.48 9.98 -3.02
C SER A 27 -0.85 9.81 -2.28
N PHE A 28 -1.53 8.71 -2.56
CA PHE A 28 -2.70 8.29 -1.81
C PHE A 28 -2.83 6.76 -1.84
N ILE A 29 -3.47 6.21 -0.82
CA ILE A 29 -3.88 4.81 -0.77
C ILE A 29 -5.41 4.72 -0.83
N PHE A 30 -5.94 3.61 -1.32
CA PHE A 30 -7.38 3.41 -1.44
C PHE A 30 -7.78 1.97 -1.15
N SER A 31 -9.06 1.81 -0.77
CA SER A 31 -9.72 0.50 -0.71
C SER A 31 -11.08 0.55 -1.39
N PHE A 32 -11.41 -0.50 -2.16
CA PHE A 32 -12.73 -0.73 -2.73
C PHE A 32 -13.27 -2.06 -2.22
N HIS A 33 -14.55 -2.10 -1.85
CA HIS A 33 -15.22 -3.33 -1.44
C HIS A 33 -16.20 -3.81 -2.52
N ASN A 34 -16.07 -5.08 -2.92
CA ASN A 34 -16.94 -5.74 -3.89
C ASN A 34 -17.01 -5.02 -5.26
N GLY A 35 -15.91 -4.40 -5.68
CA GLY A 35 -15.83 -3.66 -6.95
C GLY A 35 -16.79 -2.47 -7.06
N ARG A 36 -17.45 -2.05 -5.97
CA ARG A 36 -18.40 -0.93 -5.97
C ARG A 36 -17.67 0.37 -5.65
N VAL A 37 -17.68 1.29 -6.61
CA VAL A 37 -17.05 2.62 -6.48
C VAL A 37 -17.68 3.43 -5.34
N GLU A 38 -18.97 3.23 -5.03
CA GLU A 38 -19.69 3.98 -3.99
C GLU A 38 -19.11 3.79 -2.57
N ASN A 39 -18.40 2.69 -2.32
CA ASN A 39 -17.87 2.35 -1.00
C ASN A 39 -16.35 2.45 -0.92
N PHE A 40 -15.75 3.29 -1.76
CA PHE A 40 -14.31 3.50 -1.71
C PHE A 40 -13.91 4.27 -0.45
N LYS A 41 -12.73 3.95 0.08
CA LYS A 41 -12.05 4.79 1.06
C LYS A 41 -10.76 5.30 0.45
N LEU A 42 -10.42 6.54 0.77
CA LEU A 42 -9.22 7.21 0.31
C LEU A 42 -8.40 7.67 1.51
N GLY A 43 -7.20 7.15 1.65
CA GLY A 43 -6.20 7.59 2.60
C GLY A 43 -5.25 8.56 1.92
N ARG A 44 -5.26 9.82 2.34
CA ARG A 44 -4.26 10.81 1.91
C ARG A 44 -3.06 10.79 2.83
N VAL A 45 -1.91 11.23 2.32
CA VAL A 45 -0.70 11.44 3.12
C VAL A 45 -1.00 12.38 4.29
N MET A 46 -0.57 11.99 5.48
CA MET A 46 -0.56 12.80 6.70
C MET A 46 0.87 13.12 7.17
N ASN A 47 1.86 12.36 6.67
CA ASN A 47 3.28 12.57 6.92
C ASN A 47 4.05 12.38 5.61
N GLU A 48 4.36 13.49 4.95
CA GLU A 48 5.05 13.54 3.64
C GLU A 48 6.42 12.91 3.66
N ASP A 49 7.22 13.15 4.71
CA ASP A 49 8.59 12.61 4.89
C ASP A 49 8.62 11.08 4.89
N LYS A 50 7.47 10.43 5.09
CA LYS A 50 7.32 8.97 5.16
C LYS A 50 6.26 8.46 4.22
N ALA A 51 6.02 9.13 3.10
CA ALA A 51 4.96 8.78 2.16
C ALA A 51 5.22 7.47 1.43
N ILE A 52 6.46 7.18 1.03
CA ILE A 52 6.83 5.95 0.34
C ILE A 52 8.02 5.31 1.06
N PHE A 53 7.93 4.03 1.40
CA PHE A 53 9.08 3.30 1.94
C PHE A 53 9.72 2.46 0.83
N ASN A 54 10.96 2.81 0.48
CA ASN A 54 11.74 2.13 -0.54
C ASN A 54 12.44 0.93 0.10
N GLY A 55 11.73 -0.19 0.26
CA GLY A 55 12.24 -1.37 0.96
C GLY A 55 13.69 -1.75 0.63
N SER A 56 14.39 -2.38 1.57
CA SER A 56 15.80 -2.81 1.42
C SER A 56 15.97 -4.33 1.42
N SER A 57 14.87 -5.07 1.28
CA SER A 57 14.81 -6.53 1.40
C SER A 57 13.91 -7.10 0.32
N TYR A 58 14.30 -8.23 -0.29
CA TYR A 58 13.59 -8.83 -1.42
C TYR A 58 12.22 -9.39 -1.03
N GLU A 59 11.97 -9.58 0.26
CA GLU A 59 10.68 -9.96 0.83
C GLU A 59 9.67 -8.81 0.80
N TYR A 60 10.09 -7.56 0.56
CA TYR A 60 9.21 -6.41 0.51
C TYR A 60 8.88 -6.03 -0.94
N GLY A 61 7.58 -5.88 -1.19
CA GLY A 61 7.06 -5.22 -2.39
C GLY A 61 6.87 -3.71 -2.17
N PRO A 62 6.03 -3.07 -2.99
CA PRO A 62 5.65 -1.68 -2.82
C PRO A 62 5.12 -1.41 -1.40
N SER A 63 5.59 -0.31 -0.80
CA SER A 63 5.17 0.12 0.54
C SER A 63 4.80 1.59 0.56
N PHE A 64 3.54 1.85 0.87
CA PHE A 64 3.04 3.19 1.16
C PHE A 64 3.10 3.42 2.66
N GLY A 65 3.62 4.58 3.04
CA GLY A 65 3.70 4.98 4.43
C GLY A 65 4.75 4.22 5.20
N ASN A 66 4.73 4.39 6.51
CA ASN A 66 5.47 3.53 7.42
C ASN A 66 4.63 2.27 7.71
N SER A 67 4.55 1.41 6.70
CA SER A 67 3.73 0.18 6.62
C SER A 67 2.21 0.40 6.61
N ASP A 68 1.74 1.55 6.13
CA ASP A 68 0.31 1.85 6.00
C ASP A 68 -0.38 0.92 4.99
N LEU A 69 0.32 0.62 3.90
CA LEU A 69 0.00 -0.42 2.94
C LEU A 69 1.29 -1.07 2.46
N LEU A 70 1.59 -2.27 2.96
CA LEU A 70 2.84 -2.99 2.70
C LEU A 70 2.54 -4.35 2.08
N LEU A 71 3.02 -4.58 0.87
CA LEU A 71 3.04 -5.90 0.27
C LEU A 71 4.34 -6.60 0.68
N TYR A 72 4.26 -7.87 1.09
CA TYR A 72 5.44 -8.64 1.47
C TYR A 72 5.23 -10.14 1.31
N GLN A 73 6.34 -10.86 1.23
CA GLN A 73 6.40 -12.31 1.24
C GLN A 73 6.85 -12.81 2.62
N THR A 74 6.18 -13.82 3.16
CA THR A 74 6.59 -14.47 4.42
C THR A 74 7.69 -15.50 4.17
N PHE A 75 8.38 -15.94 5.24
CA PHE A 75 9.32 -17.06 5.15
C PHE A 75 8.71 -18.37 4.63
N MET A 76 7.39 -18.54 4.78
CA MET A 76 6.66 -19.69 4.24
C MET A 76 6.24 -19.50 2.77
N SER A 77 6.74 -18.45 2.12
CA SER A 77 6.41 -18.04 0.75
C SER A 77 4.98 -17.52 0.57
N ASP A 78 4.26 -17.21 1.66
CA ASP A 78 2.94 -16.61 1.57
C ASP A 78 3.04 -15.16 1.10
N LEU A 79 2.11 -14.78 0.23
CA LEU A 79 1.97 -13.43 -0.27
C LEU A 79 0.92 -12.68 0.57
N LYS A 80 1.37 -11.67 1.31
CA LYS A 80 0.54 -10.92 2.24
C LYS A 80 0.60 -9.43 2.01
N ILE A 81 -0.49 -8.77 2.38
CA ILE A 81 -0.58 -7.33 2.51
C ILE A 81 -0.89 -6.98 3.95
N HIS A 82 -0.07 -6.09 4.51
CA HIS A 82 -0.28 -5.49 5.83
C HIS A 82 -0.84 -4.08 5.66
N TYR A 83 -1.80 -3.72 6.49
CA TYR A 83 -2.38 -2.38 6.51
C TYR A 83 -2.52 -1.85 7.94
N LYS A 84 -2.20 -0.57 8.12
CA LYS A 84 -2.48 0.16 9.37
C LYS A 84 -2.61 1.66 9.10
N LYS A 85 -3.19 2.40 10.04
CA LYS A 85 -3.13 3.86 10.02
C LYS A 85 -1.83 4.35 10.66
N ASN A 86 -0.99 5.06 9.91
CA ASN A 86 0.24 5.70 10.40
C ASN A 86 0.57 6.99 9.63
N SER A 87 1.22 6.91 8.46
CA SER A 87 1.56 8.05 7.60
C SER A 87 0.41 8.46 6.67
N TYR A 88 -0.65 7.67 6.55
CA TYR A 88 -1.82 7.92 5.71
C TYR A 88 -3.14 7.89 6.50
N GLY A 89 -4.16 8.54 5.96
CA GLY A 89 -5.54 8.39 6.41
C GLY A 89 -6.00 6.93 6.37
N GLU A 90 -6.85 6.55 7.33
CA GLU A 90 -7.28 5.15 7.49
C GLU A 90 -8.19 4.68 6.35
N ILE A 91 -7.75 3.68 5.59
CA ILE A 91 -8.58 2.98 4.59
C ILE A 91 -9.21 1.70 5.12
N ARG A 92 -8.69 1.15 6.22
CA ARG A 92 -9.14 -0.09 6.85
C ARG A 92 -8.61 -0.18 8.29
N ARG A 93 -9.34 -0.90 9.16
CA ARG A 93 -8.83 -1.26 10.49
C ARG A 93 -7.54 -2.06 10.35
N ASN A 94 -6.56 -1.84 11.21
CA ASN A 94 -5.26 -2.51 11.15
C ASN A 94 -5.37 -4.05 11.03
N GLY A 95 -4.48 -4.66 10.26
CA GLY A 95 -4.43 -6.11 10.09
C GLY A 95 -3.61 -6.54 8.89
N GLU A 96 -3.80 -7.80 8.50
CA GLU A 96 -3.15 -8.43 7.36
C GLU A 96 -4.14 -9.32 6.59
N MET A 97 -3.88 -9.53 5.31
CA MET A 97 -4.60 -10.50 4.49
C MET A 97 -3.66 -11.09 3.42
N PHE A 98 -4.08 -12.21 2.84
CA PHE A 98 -3.44 -12.74 1.63
C PHE A 98 -3.92 -11.94 0.42
N TYR A 99 -3.06 -11.78 -0.59
CA TYR A 99 -3.47 -11.28 -1.89
C TYR A 99 -3.38 -12.39 -2.94
N GLU A 100 -4.30 -12.37 -3.90
CA GLU A 100 -4.36 -13.35 -4.98
C GLU A 100 -3.58 -12.89 -6.21
N ASP A 101 -3.61 -11.58 -6.49
CA ASP A 101 -2.97 -10.96 -7.63
C ASP A 101 -2.51 -9.53 -7.28
N PHE A 102 -1.54 -9.01 -8.03
CA PHE A 102 -1.12 -7.61 -7.96
C PHE A 102 -0.78 -7.06 -9.34
N GLU A 103 -1.20 -5.83 -9.60
CA GLU A 103 -0.98 -5.15 -10.87
C GLU A 103 -0.32 -3.78 -10.62
N VAL A 104 0.57 -3.39 -11.53
CA VAL A 104 1.23 -2.08 -11.51
C VAL A 104 0.98 -1.37 -12.83
N PHE A 105 0.46 -0.15 -12.75
CA PHE A 105 0.15 0.68 -13.89
C PHE A 105 0.96 1.96 -13.86
N GLN A 106 1.49 2.36 -15.03
CA GLN A 106 2.09 3.67 -15.22
C GLN A 106 1.08 4.58 -15.92
N ILE A 107 0.88 5.78 -15.37
CA ILE A 107 0.04 6.82 -15.96
C ILE A 107 0.97 7.82 -16.68
N LEU A 108 0.67 8.14 -17.95
CA LEU A 108 1.42 9.05 -18.81
C LEU A 108 0.86 10.47 -18.79
#